data_AF-A0A6I4ZJ41-F1
#
_entry.id   AF-A0A6I4ZJ41-F1
#
_cell.length_a   1.000
_cell.length_b   1.000
_cell.length_c   1.000
_cell.angle_alpha   90.00
_cell.angle_beta   90.00
_cell.angle_gamma   90.00
#
_symmetry.space_group_name_H-M   'P 1'
#
loop_
_entity.id
_entity.type
_entity.pdbx_description
1 polymer ?
#
loop_
_entity_poly.entity_id
_entity_poly.type
_entity_poly.pdbx_seq_one_letter_code
_entity_poly.pdbx_strand_id
1 'polypeptide(L)'
;MRLQYLVGGVMMRRKTKKMIAVEEKFQQPLEKMLPQMVTEYGLTATADELGVSKATLGYWLLKLGINVHRVALAPGETIEVKRVGYPSSNN
;
A
#
# COMPACT_ATOMS: atom_id res chain seq x y z
N MET A 1 25.67 8.31 -10.48
CA MET A 1 24.78 7.63 -11.45
C MET A 1 23.50 7.21 -10.73
N ARG A 2 22.33 7.71 -11.14
CA ARG A 2 21.04 7.40 -10.50
C ARG A 2 20.07 6.91 -11.58
N LEU A 3 19.95 5.59 -11.74
CA LEU A 3 18.87 5.00 -12.54
C LEU A 3 17.56 5.18 -11.77
N GLN A 4 16.70 6.07 -12.27
CA GLN A 4 15.32 6.22 -11.82
C GLN A 4 14.48 5.41 -12.80
N TYR A 5 14.07 4.21 -12.38
CA TYR A 5 13.30 3.28 -13.20
C TYR A 5 11.93 3.88 -13.55
N LEU A 6 11.65 3.92 -14.86
CA LEU A 6 10.41 4.33 -15.48
C LEU A 6 9.57 3.07 -15.72
N VAL A 7 8.50 2.92 -14.95
CA VAL A 7 7.36 2.04 -15.28
C VAL A 7 6.12 2.91 -15.18
N GLY A 8 5.30 2.88 -16.22
CA GLY A 8 4.23 3.84 -16.48
C GLY A 8 3.25 4.07 -15.32
N GLY A 9 2.85 5.33 -15.15
CA GLY A 9 1.59 5.71 -14.50
C GLY A 9 1.63 6.16 -13.05
N VAL A 10 2.76 6.10 -12.34
CA VAL A 10 2.85 6.67 -10.98
C VAL A 10 4.18 7.38 -10.82
N MET A 11 4.19 8.72 -10.72
CA MET A 11 5.36 9.43 -10.21
C MET A 11 5.71 8.80 -8.86
N MET A 12 6.83 8.08 -8.78
CA MET A 12 7.23 7.41 -7.54
C MET A 12 7.61 8.50 -6.53
N ARG A 13 6.64 8.91 -5.71
CA ARG A 13 6.83 9.95 -4.70
C ARG A 13 7.94 9.49 -3.77
N ARG A 14 9.05 10.24 -3.71
CA ARG A 14 10.25 9.90 -2.94
C ARG A 14 9.90 9.41 -1.54
N LYS A 15 10.26 8.16 -1.22
CA LYS A 15 10.05 7.54 0.10
C LYS A 15 10.84 8.30 1.18
N THR A 16 10.28 8.37 2.38
CA THR A 16 10.96 8.99 3.53
C THR A 16 12.02 8.04 4.09
N LYS A 17 12.93 8.55 4.93
CA LYS A 17 13.92 7.69 5.61
C LYS A 17 13.26 6.58 6.43
N LYS A 18 12.15 6.89 7.11
CA LYS A 18 11.41 5.90 7.93
C LYS A 18 10.75 4.83 7.06
N MET A 19 10.23 5.20 5.88
CA MET A 19 9.71 4.23 4.91
C MET A 19 10.81 3.27 4.45
N ILE A 20 11.99 3.79 4.08
CA ILE A 20 13.13 2.98 3.63
C ILE A 20 13.58 2.03 4.75
N ALA A 21 13.72 2.52 5.98
CA ALA A 21 14.13 1.69 7.13
C ALA A 21 13.14 0.54 7.41
N VAL A 22 11.84 0.77 7.20
CA VAL A 22 10.83 -0.30 7.29
C VAL A 22 11.02 -1.31 6.16
N GLU A 23 11.21 -0.86 4.91
CA GLU A 23 11.46 -1.79 3.79
C GLU A 23 12.70 -2.64 4.00
N GLU A 24 13.77 -2.06 4.55
CA GLU A 24 14.99 -2.78 4.92
C GLU A 24 14.74 -3.79 6.05
N LYS A 25 13.97 -3.44 7.08
CA LYS A 25 13.61 -4.36 8.17
C LYS A 25 12.81 -5.57 7.67
N PHE A 26 11.85 -5.34 6.78
CA PHE A 26 10.93 -6.37 6.29
C PHE A 26 11.35 -7.01 4.96
N GLN A 27 12.43 -6.53 4.35
CA GLN A 27 12.97 -6.97 3.05
C GLN A 27 11.91 -6.97 1.93
N GLN A 28 10.97 -6.03 1.97
CA GLN A 28 9.88 -5.91 1.01
C GLN A 28 9.49 -4.45 0.78
N PRO A 29 9.09 -4.08 -0.46
CA PRO A 29 8.58 -2.74 -0.72
C PRO A 29 7.23 -2.54 -0.04
N LEU A 30 7.00 -1.33 0.51
CA LEU A 30 5.76 -0.95 1.19
C LEU A 30 4.52 -1.15 0.32
N GLU A 31 4.63 -0.90 -0.99
CA GLU A 31 3.54 -1.07 -1.95
C GLU A 31 3.04 -2.52 -2.03
N LYS A 32 3.89 -3.49 -1.70
CA LYS A 32 3.54 -4.91 -1.68
C LYS A 32 3.05 -5.36 -0.30
N MET A 33 3.78 -5.01 0.75
CA MET A 33 3.51 -5.53 2.10
C MET A 33 2.35 -4.82 2.80
N LEU A 34 2.19 -3.50 2.64
CA LEU A 34 1.17 -2.75 3.39
C LEU A 34 -0.27 -3.18 3.06
N PRO A 35 -0.66 -3.43 1.80
CA PRO A 35 -1.99 -3.94 1.50
C PRO A 35 -2.28 -5.25 2.23
N GLN A 36 -1.34 -6.19 2.24
CA GLN A 36 -1.50 -7.49 2.91
C GLN A 36 -1.66 -7.31 4.43
N MET A 37 -0.73 -6.58 5.08
CA MET A 37 -0.79 -6.35 6.52
C MET A 37 -2.07 -5.65 6.95
N VAL A 38 -2.51 -4.62 6.20
CA VAL A 38 -3.75 -3.90 6.53
C VAL A 38 -4.99 -4.76 6.30
N THR A 39 -4.99 -5.65 5.30
CA THR A 39 -6.07 -6.61 5.10
C THR A 39 -6.13 -7.63 6.23
N GLU A 40 -4.99 -8.15 6.68
CA GLU A 40 -4.93 -9.22 7.70
C GLU A 40 -5.14 -8.68 9.12
N TYR A 41 -4.49 -7.57 9.47
CA TYR A 41 -4.45 -7.05 10.85
C TYR A 41 -5.27 -5.77 11.05
N GLY A 42 -5.66 -5.10 9.96
CA GLY A 42 -6.27 -3.79 10.03
C GLY A 42 -5.26 -2.66 10.28
N LEU A 43 -5.74 -1.42 10.11
CA LEU A 43 -4.90 -0.23 10.08
C LEU A 43 -4.21 0.08 11.42
N THR A 44 -4.88 -0.15 12.55
CA THR A 44 -4.31 0.16 13.88
C THR A 44 -3.19 -0.80 14.23
N ALA A 45 -3.45 -2.12 14.20
CA ALA A 45 -2.45 -3.13 14.54
C ALA A 45 -1.25 -3.10 13.59
N THR A 46 -1.46 -2.83 12.29
CA THR A 46 -0.36 -2.63 11.34
C THR A 46 0.52 -1.44 11.74
N ALA A 47 -0.07 -0.33 12.21
CA ALA A 47 0.72 0.83 12.63
C ALA A 47 1.58 0.51 13.86
N ASP A 48 1.02 -0.22 14.82
CA ASP A 48 1.71 -0.68 16.02
C ASP A 48 2.89 -1.61 15.68
N GLU A 49 2.67 -2.60 14.80
CA GLU A 49 3.72 -3.53 14.32
C GLU A 49 4.89 -2.80 13.62
N LEU A 50 4.57 -1.76 12.85
CA LEU A 50 5.57 -0.95 12.15
C LEU A 50 6.23 0.12 13.05
N GLY A 51 5.79 0.27 14.30
CA GLY A 51 6.29 1.30 15.22
C GLY A 51 6.02 2.72 14.72
N VAL A 52 4.83 2.95 14.13
CA VAL A 52 4.42 4.26 13.61
C VAL A 52 3.04 4.65 14.14
N SER A 53 2.72 5.95 14.16
CA SER A 53 1.36 6.36 14.46
C SER A 53 0.42 5.98 13.32
N LYS A 54 -0.86 5.72 13.65
CA LYS A 54 -1.91 5.47 12.65
C LYS A 54 -2.02 6.57 11.60
N ALA A 55 -1.81 7.84 11.99
CA ALA A 55 -1.77 8.97 11.06
C ALA A 55 -0.59 8.88 10.09
N THR A 56 0.58 8.45 10.58
CA THR A 56 1.77 8.22 9.74
C THR A 56 1.51 7.13 8.71
N LEU A 57 0.93 6.00 9.14
CA LEU A 57 0.57 4.91 8.23
C LEU A 57 -0.48 5.37 7.20
N GLY A 58 -1.52 6.10 7.63
CA GLY A 58 -2.51 6.68 6.73
C GLY A 58 -1.89 7.60 5.68
N TYR A 59 -0.93 8.45 6.07
CA TYR A 59 -0.17 9.28 5.13
C TYR A 59 0.64 8.45 4.13
N TRP A 60 1.25 7.33 4.55
CA TRP A 60 2.00 6.45 3.64
C TRP A 60 1.09 5.80 2.61
N LEU A 61 -0.07 5.28 3.02
CA LEU A 61 -1.05 4.68 2.10
C LEU A 61 -1.49 5.70 1.04
N LEU A 62 -1.85 6.91 1.47
CA LEU A 62 -2.18 8.02 0.56
C LEU A 62 -1.02 8.34 -0.39
N LYS A 63 0.20 8.46 0.13
CA LYS A 63 1.39 8.79 -0.67
C LYS A 63 1.75 7.72 -1.71
N LEU A 64 1.51 6.46 -1.38
CA LEU A 64 1.80 5.30 -2.23
C LEU A 64 0.62 4.95 -3.16
N GLY A 65 -0.49 5.68 -3.09
CA GLY A 65 -1.68 5.40 -3.89
C GLY A 65 -2.40 4.11 -3.50
N ILE A 66 -2.24 3.65 -2.25
CA ILE A 66 -2.94 2.47 -1.73
C ILE A 66 -4.28 2.92 -1.14
N ASN A 67 -5.37 2.40 -1.69
CA ASN A 67 -6.72 2.63 -1.19
C ASN A 67 -7.18 1.47 -0.32
N VAL A 68 -7.69 1.79 0.87
CA VAL A 68 -8.23 0.80 1.82
C VAL A 68 -9.73 1.01 1.93
N HIS A 69 -10.50 -0.02 1.59
CA HIS A 69 -11.95 -0.02 1.71
C HIS A 69 -12.36 -0.93 2.86
N ARG A 70 -13.20 -0.41 3.77
CA ARG A 70 -13.85 -1.21 4.80
C ARG A 70 -15.23 -1.59 4.30
N VAL A 71 -15.53 -2.88 4.33
CA VAL A 71 -16.81 -3.42 3.89
C VAL A 71 -17.41 -4.21 5.05
N ALA A 72 -18.65 -3.90 5.40
CA ALA A 72 -19.45 -4.70 6.32
C ALA A 72 -20.16 -5.79 5.50
N LEU A 73 -20.09 -7.03 5.96
CA LEU A 73 -20.74 -8.18 5.35
C LEU A 73 -21.68 -8.81 6.38
N ALA A 74 -22.91 -9.09 5.98
CA ALA A 74 -23.83 -9.91 6.76
C ALA A 74 -23.35 -11.38 6.78
N PRO A 75 -23.81 -12.21 7.73
CA PRO A 75 -23.47 -13.64 7.75
C PRO A 75 -23.77 -14.33 6.41
N GLY A 76 -22.77 -14.98 5.83
CA GLY A 76 -22.88 -15.66 4.53
C GLY A 76 -22.56 -14.78 3.31
N GLU A 77 -22.38 -13.47 3.46
CA GLU A 77 -21.91 -12.62 2.37
C GLU A 77 -20.39 -12.72 2.17
N THR A 78 -19.96 -12.60 0.91
CA THR A 78 -18.55 -12.63 0.51
C THR A 78 -18.21 -11.43 -0.35
N ILE A 79 -16.95 -10.99 -0.29
CA ILE A 79 -16.42 -9.95 -1.18
C ILE A 79 -15.45 -10.54 -2.21
N GLU A 80 -15.61 -10.16 -3.48
CA GLU A 80 -14.67 -10.48 -4.55
C GLU A 80 -14.01 -9.19 -5.03
N VAL A 81 -12.67 -9.16 -5.08
CA VAL A 81 -11.91 -8.00 -5.54
C VAL A 81 -11.41 -8.24 -6.96
N LYS A 82 -11.90 -7.46 -7.93
CA LYS A 82 -11.48 -7.50 -9.34
C LYS A 82 -10.61 -6.30 -9.68
N ARG A 83 -9.49 -6.53 -10.36
CA ARG A 83 -8.72 -5.45 -11.00
C ARG A 83 -9.43 -5.07 -12.29
N VAL A 84 -10.04 -3.89 -12.33
CA VAL A 84 -10.49 -3.32 -13.59
C VAL A 84 -9.24 -2.83 -14.31
N GLY A 85 -8.80 -3.52 -15.35
CA GLY A 85 -7.71 -3.04 -16.18
C GLY A 85 -8.11 -1.72 -16.81
N TYR A 86 -7.25 -0.70 -16.77
CA TYR A 86 -7.40 0.41 -17.71
C TYR A 86 -7.27 -0.19 -19.12
N PRO A 87 -8.17 0.13 -20.07
CA PRO A 87 -7.91 -0.21 -21.46
C PRO A 87 -6.57 0.43 -21.82
N SER A 88 -5.54 -0.39 -22.07
CA SER A 88 -4.33 0.09 -22.72
C SER A 88 -4.79 0.73 -24.02
N SER A 89 -4.67 2.04 -24.12
CA SER A 89 -4.83 2.76 -25.38
C SER A 89 -3.71 2.27 -26.29
N ASN A 90 -3.97 1.20 -27.04
CA ASN A 90 -3.07 0.72 -28.07
C ASN A 90 -3.08 1.78 -29.19
N ASN A 91 -1.86 2.25 -29.47
CA ASN A 91 -1.48 3.05 -30.63
C ASN A 91 -1.67 2.23 -31.91
#